data_AF-A0A2T3A3B4-F1
#
_entry.id   AF-A0A2T3A3B4-F1
#
_cell.length_a   1.000
_cell.length_b   1.000
_cell.length_c   1.000
_cell.angle_alpha   90.00
_cell.angle_beta   90.00
_cell.angle_gamma   90.00
#
_symmetry.space_group_name_H-M   'P 1'
#
loop_
_entity.id
_entity.type
_entity.pdbx_description
1 polymer ?
#
loop_
_entity_poly.entity_id
_entity_poly.type
_entity_poly.pdbx_seq_one_letter_code
_entity_poly.pdbx_strand_id
1 'polypeptide(L)'
;MKLADATLFMMLPATGIAASCGIPYPSSQIDGTLLYSVVVDIGTDAANVTASQYDKYFEQGSAVQGVDAVVAASQFYVNLFAVPGTEAAFQNNSECLTDGYLVNEVSWLYYDTTTASYYGGWLPVTEADTYEQAAQYVVSSMVPGLEVRFWDTNGDGYTDLIDADFKAGVTVETVTENANGTYTVYRGNIDVANKTAEEGNTFDGTLFEITGGQPIPAANFDTTITSGDVALFWYSPSGLNMARAEPITGIFIDGADHTYYNIDGVVYEDAERFSRDNLLISNRPGEFTDAQKYFQLTNDTAAGLDVTLWLVPVTNTTNTGAPIGMTGDDNSHAFLTKAVATAQALLANVTVSADGSDVPSTQEWVTQDVYTQLDDAIARANAALDSATSSSFLLDYQLYILYQELNGSSDDIGAAFAGFNYTGFVSEVQYGTA
;
A
#
# COMPACT_ATOMS: atom_id res chain seq x y z
N MET A 1 -23.20 9.12 -2.68
CA MET A 1 -23.62 7.81 -2.16
C MET A 1 -22.97 7.72 -0.79
N LYS A 2 -23.74 7.76 0.30
CA LYS A 2 -23.16 7.67 1.65
C LYS A 2 -22.59 6.26 1.78
N LEU A 3 -21.27 6.15 1.76
CA LEU A 3 -20.58 4.91 2.10
C LEU A 3 -21.01 4.54 3.52
N ALA A 4 -21.47 3.30 3.66
CA ALA A 4 -21.87 2.74 4.93
C ALA A 4 -20.71 2.87 5.92
N ASP A 5 -21.07 3.17 7.15
CA ASP A 5 -20.22 3.27 8.33
C ASP A 5 -18.99 2.34 8.25
N ALA A 6 -17.81 2.92 8.10
CA ALA A 6 -16.50 2.25 8.22
C ALA A 6 -16.18 1.85 9.68
N THR A 7 -17.18 1.78 10.55
CA THR A 7 -17.03 1.30 11.92
C THR A 7 -17.31 -0.19 11.97
N LEU A 8 -16.29 -0.91 12.44
CA LEU A 8 -16.25 -2.34 12.76
C LEU A 8 -15.70 -3.26 11.65
N PHE A 9 -14.53 -2.92 11.10
CA PHE A 9 -13.58 -3.97 10.73
C PHE A 9 -13.17 -4.68 12.02
N MET A 10 -13.86 -5.77 12.37
CA MET A 10 -13.29 -6.74 13.28
C MET A 10 -12.14 -7.42 12.54
N MET A 11 -10.95 -6.82 12.62
CA MET A 11 -9.73 -7.64 12.59
C MET A 11 -9.87 -8.58 13.78
N LEU A 12 -10.28 -9.82 13.53
CA LEU A 12 -10.15 -10.87 14.53
C LEU A 12 -8.67 -10.85 14.93
N PRO A 13 -8.33 -10.74 16.22
CA PRO A 13 -6.94 -10.78 16.63
C PRO A 13 -6.39 -12.16 16.25
N ALA A 14 -5.63 -12.21 15.14
CA ALA A 14 -4.99 -13.44 14.69
C ALA A 14 -4.08 -13.92 15.83
N THR A 15 -4.33 -15.13 16.32
CA THR A 15 -3.51 -15.72 17.41
C THR A 15 -2.34 -16.55 16.88
N GLY A 16 -2.17 -16.61 15.55
CA GLY A 16 -1.18 -17.42 14.85
C GLY A 16 -0.52 -16.71 13.67
N ILE A 17 0.69 -17.16 13.33
CA ILE A 17 1.51 -16.64 12.22
C ILE A 17 1.15 -17.44 10.96
N ALA A 18 0.81 -16.73 9.87
CA ALA A 18 0.63 -17.23 8.49
C ALA A 18 -0.47 -18.30 8.24
N ALA A 19 -1.39 -18.00 7.31
CA ALA A 19 -2.34 -18.91 6.63
C ALA A 19 -2.69 -20.21 7.37
N SER A 20 -3.35 -20.06 8.51
CA SER A 20 -3.52 -21.08 9.53
C SER A 20 -4.25 -22.36 9.07
N CYS A 21 -4.92 -22.34 7.91
CA CYS A 21 -5.59 -23.55 7.41
C CYS A 21 -5.37 -23.92 5.95
N GLY A 22 -4.53 -23.18 5.22
CA GLY A 22 -4.16 -23.56 3.86
C GLY A 22 -3.16 -24.72 3.85
N ILE A 23 -3.31 -25.66 2.90
CA ILE A 23 -2.30 -26.72 2.71
C ILE A 23 -1.08 -26.07 2.03
N PRO A 24 0.13 -26.15 2.62
CA PRO A 24 1.31 -25.58 2.00
C PRO A 24 1.67 -26.34 0.72
N TYR A 25 2.04 -25.61 -0.32
CA TYR A 25 2.64 -26.21 -1.51
C TYR A 25 3.94 -26.92 -1.12
N PRO A 26 4.22 -28.14 -1.64
CA PRO A 26 5.35 -28.95 -1.16
C PRO A 26 6.74 -28.43 -1.57
N SER A 27 6.79 -27.39 -2.40
CA SER A 27 8.00 -26.77 -2.94
C SER A 27 8.01 -25.27 -2.67
N SER A 28 9.18 -24.63 -2.78
CA SER A 28 9.32 -23.17 -2.67
C SER A 28 8.82 -22.42 -3.91
N GLN A 29 8.44 -23.14 -4.97
CA GLN A 29 7.89 -22.61 -6.21
C GLN A 29 7.02 -23.65 -6.89
N ILE A 30 6.07 -23.20 -7.71
CA ILE A 30 5.23 -24.08 -8.53
C ILE A 30 6.08 -24.85 -9.55
N ASP A 31 5.85 -26.16 -9.68
CA ASP A 31 6.43 -27.00 -10.71
C ASP A 31 5.42 -27.17 -11.86
N GLY A 32 5.69 -26.55 -13.01
CA GLY A 32 4.79 -26.55 -14.15
C GLY A 32 5.23 -25.59 -15.25
N THR A 33 4.49 -25.58 -16.35
CA THR A 33 4.65 -24.61 -17.44
C THR A 33 3.72 -23.42 -17.20
N LEU A 34 4.29 -22.22 -17.05
CA LEU A 34 3.49 -20.99 -17.00
C LEU A 34 2.79 -20.77 -18.35
N LEU A 35 1.46 -20.82 -18.35
CA LEU A 35 0.65 -20.56 -19.54
C LEU A 35 0.41 -19.06 -19.74
N TYR A 36 0.13 -18.35 -18.65
CA TYR A 36 -0.16 -16.92 -18.67
C TYR A 36 0.00 -16.32 -17.27
N SER A 37 0.28 -15.01 -17.20
CA SER A 37 0.12 -14.24 -15.98
C SER A 37 -0.70 -12.98 -16.24
N VAL A 38 -1.52 -12.63 -15.25
CA VAL A 38 -2.44 -11.49 -15.26
C VAL A 38 -2.01 -10.54 -14.16
N VAL A 39 -1.78 -9.26 -14.46
CA VAL A 39 -1.65 -8.22 -13.42
C VAL A 39 -3.03 -7.58 -13.27
N VAL A 40 -3.74 -7.94 -12.21
CA VAL A 40 -5.17 -7.60 -12.07
C VAL A 40 -5.38 -6.08 -12.10
N ASP A 41 -6.28 -5.60 -12.95
CA ASP A 41 -6.69 -4.19 -12.99
C ASP A 41 -5.52 -3.19 -13.20
N ILE A 42 -4.52 -3.60 -13.99
CA ILE A 42 -3.41 -2.76 -14.45
C ILE A 42 -3.31 -2.83 -15.98
N GLY A 43 -3.28 -1.68 -16.64
CA GLY A 43 -3.05 -1.58 -18.09
C GLY A 43 -4.22 -2.12 -18.90
N THR A 44 -3.90 -3.10 -19.75
CA THR A 44 -4.88 -3.75 -20.62
C THR A 44 -5.48 -5.02 -20.02
N ASP A 45 -5.05 -5.39 -18.81
CA ASP A 45 -5.54 -6.60 -18.16
C ASP A 45 -6.96 -6.40 -17.60
N ALA A 46 -7.71 -7.50 -17.55
CA ALA A 46 -9.06 -7.45 -17.02
C ALA A 46 -9.07 -7.22 -15.50
N ALA A 47 -10.16 -6.65 -15.00
CA ALA A 47 -10.40 -6.44 -13.57
C ALA A 47 -10.39 -7.74 -12.74
N ASN A 48 -10.49 -8.92 -13.37
CA ASN A 48 -10.30 -10.20 -12.70
C ASN A 48 -9.90 -11.32 -13.67
N VAL A 49 -9.45 -12.44 -13.12
CA VAL A 49 -8.98 -13.61 -13.85
C VAL A 49 -10.07 -14.49 -14.47
N THR A 50 -11.34 -14.16 -14.23
CA THR A 50 -12.48 -14.89 -14.79
C THR A 50 -13.01 -14.29 -16.10
N ALA A 51 -12.35 -13.25 -16.63
CA ALA A 51 -12.72 -12.62 -17.88
C ALA A 51 -12.60 -13.58 -19.09
N SER A 52 -13.52 -13.47 -20.05
CA SER A 52 -13.64 -14.40 -21.19
C SER A 52 -12.43 -14.43 -22.13
N GLN A 53 -11.59 -13.40 -22.11
CA GLN A 53 -10.33 -13.41 -22.87
C GLN A 53 -9.35 -14.51 -22.40
N TYR A 54 -9.56 -15.03 -21.19
CA TYR A 54 -8.78 -16.12 -20.61
C TYR A 54 -9.38 -17.51 -20.84
N ASP A 55 -10.57 -17.63 -21.46
CA ASP A 55 -11.26 -18.91 -21.70
C ASP A 55 -10.35 -19.97 -22.37
N LYS A 56 -9.44 -19.52 -23.25
CA LYS A 56 -8.48 -20.36 -23.97
C LYS A 56 -7.49 -21.13 -23.08
N TYR A 57 -7.31 -20.73 -21.82
CA TYR A 57 -6.37 -21.36 -20.89
C TYR A 57 -7.02 -22.47 -20.05
N PHE A 58 -8.32 -22.72 -20.19
CA PHE A 58 -9.07 -23.65 -19.35
C PHE A 58 -9.78 -24.72 -20.19
N GLU A 59 -9.62 -25.99 -19.81
CA GLU A 59 -10.22 -27.14 -20.52
C GLU A 59 -11.76 -27.07 -20.49
N GLN A 60 -12.32 -26.46 -19.44
CA GLN A 60 -13.76 -26.33 -19.21
C GLN A 60 -14.44 -25.44 -20.26
N GLY A 61 -13.67 -24.71 -21.07
CA GLY A 61 -14.17 -23.86 -22.13
C GLY A 61 -14.62 -22.46 -21.68
N SER A 62 -14.47 -22.14 -20.38
CA SER A 62 -14.55 -20.77 -19.88
C SER A 62 -13.66 -20.56 -18.66
N ALA A 63 -13.14 -19.35 -18.48
CA ALA A 63 -12.29 -18.97 -17.36
C ALA A 63 -13.02 -19.07 -16.02
N VAL A 64 -14.30 -18.69 -15.96
CA VAL A 64 -15.14 -18.87 -14.75
C VAL A 64 -15.16 -20.34 -14.31
N GLN A 65 -15.53 -21.25 -15.22
CA GLN A 65 -15.65 -22.68 -14.87
C GLN A 65 -14.29 -23.32 -14.59
N GLY A 66 -13.23 -22.86 -15.26
CA GLY A 66 -11.89 -23.33 -15.01
C GLY A 66 -11.35 -22.91 -13.66
N VAL A 67 -11.54 -21.65 -13.28
CA VAL A 67 -11.22 -21.14 -11.95
C VAL A 67 -12.00 -21.90 -10.87
N ASP A 68 -13.30 -22.12 -11.06
CA ASP A 68 -14.12 -22.92 -10.13
C ASP A 68 -13.56 -24.35 -9.96
N ALA A 69 -13.12 -24.98 -11.06
CA ALA A 69 -12.54 -26.32 -11.03
C ALA A 69 -11.20 -26.36 -10.27
N VAL A 70 -10.32 -25.36 -10.49
CA VAL A 70 -9.03 -25.23 -9.81
C VAL A 70 -9.23 -25.02 -8.31
N VAL A 71 -10.14 -24.12 -7.91
CA VAL A 71 -10.45 -23.90 -6.48
C VAL A 71 -11.02 -25.16 -5.85
N ALA A 72 -12.01 -25.80 -6.48
CA ALA A 72 -12.60 -27.05 -5.97
C ALA A 72 -11.57 -28.17 -5.80
N ALA A 73 -10.53 -28.21 -6.63
CA ALA A 73 -9.42 -29.15 -6.54
C ALA A 73 -8.36 -28.78 -5.49
N SER A 74 -8.55 -27.68 -4.74
CA SER A 74 -7.55 -27.08 -3.84
C SER A 74 -6.22 -26.78 -4.57
N GLN A 75 -6.31 -26.33 -5.82
CA GLN A 75 -5.17 -25.96 -6.67
C GLN A 75 -5.06 -24.44 -6.90
N PHE A 76 -5.76 -23.64 -6.09
CA PHE A 76 -5.54 -22.20 -6.03
C PHE A 76 -4.70 -21.85 -4.81
N TYR A 77 -3.54 -21.23 -5.02
CA TYR A 77 -2.59 -20.89 -3.97
C TYR A 77 -2.41 -19.37 -3.84
N VAL A 78 -2.42 -18.86 -2.61
CA VAL A 78 -1.93 -17.50 -2.32
C VAL A 78 -0.72 -17.61 -1.42
N ASN A 79 0.42 -17.04 -1.84
CA ASN A 79 1.71 -17.18 -1.15
C ASN A 79 2.06 -18.65 -0.83
N LEU A 80 1.76 -19.56 -1.76
CA LEU A 80 1.97 -21.01 -1.65
C LEU A 80 1.13 -21.72 -0.57
N PHE A 81 0.06 -21.10 -0.09
CA PHE A 81 -0.97 -21.76 0.72
C PHE A 81 -2.22 -22.01 -0.11
N ALA A 82 -2.70 -23.26 -0.14
CA ALA A 82 -3.90 -23.61 -0.88
C ALA A 82 -5.15 -23.06 -0.19
N VAL A 83 -6.04 -22.42 -0.95
CA VAL A 83 -7.41 -22.20 -0.52
C VAL A 83 -8.11 -23.55 -0.41
N PRO A 84 -8.80 -23.88 0.70
CA PRO A 84 -9.47 -25.17 0.81
C PRO A 84 -10.54 -25.33 -0.29
N GLY A 85 -10.57 -26.47 -0.98
CA GLY A 85 -11.47 -26.62 -2.12
C GLY A 85 -12.92 -26.95 -1.80
N THR A 86 -13.24 -27.25 -0.53
CA THR A 86 -14.61 -27.61 -0.10
C THR A 86 -14.92 -27.07 1.28
N GLU A 87 -16.20 -26.83 1.56
CA GLU A 87 -16.69 -26.44 2.88
C GLU A 87 -16.26 -27.45 3.96
N ALA A 88 -16.34 -28.74 3.65
CA ALA A 88 -15.92 -29.79 4.57
C ALA A 88 -14.41 -29.72 4.89
N ALA A 89 -13.57 -29.42 3.90
CA ALA A 89 -12.13 -29.25 4.13
C ALA A 89 -11.86 -28.02 5.02
N PHE A 90 -12.57 -26.91 4.78
CA PHE A 90 -12.49 -25.71 5.59
C PHE A 90 -12.92 -25.97 7.05
N GLN A 91 -14.10 -26.55 7.25
CA GLN A 91 -14.67 -26.80 8.58
C GLN A 91 -13.93 -27.87 9.38
N ASN A 92 -13.27 -28.83 8.72
CA ASN A 92 -12.47 -29.84 9.41
C ASN A 92 -11.14 -29.30 9.95
N ASN A 93 -10.76 -28.07 9.60
CA ASN A 93 -9.60 -27.40 10.15
C ASN A 93 -10.05 -26.40 11.25
N SER A 94 -9.67 -26.67 12.49
CA SER A 94 -10.04 -25.83 13.64
C SER A 94 -9.51 -24.40 13.56
N GLU A 95 -8.40 -24.19 12.85
CA GLU A 95 -7.80 -22.87 12.68
C GLU A 95 -8.61 -22.03 11.66
N CYS A 96 -9.08 -22.66 10.57
CA CYS A 96 -10.04 -22.05 9.63
C CYS A 96 -11.33 -21.60 10.33
N LEU A 97 -11.83 -22.37 11.30
CA LEU A 97 -13.04 -22.01 12.05
C LEU A 97 -12.83 -20.87 13.04
N THR A 98 -11.59 -20.63 13.47
CA THR A 98 -11.27 -19.60 14.46
C THR A 98 -10.93 -18.28 13.77
N ASP A 99 -10.03 -18.32 12.79
CA ASP A 99 -9.45 -17.13 12.17
C ASP A 99 -9.83 -16.98 10.67
N GLY A 100 -10.35 -18.04 10.06
CA GLY A 100 -10.55 -18.13 8.61
C GLY A 100 -9.29 -18.58 7.86
N TYR A 101 -9.38 -18.60 6.53
CA TYR A 101 -8.21 -18.70 5.66
C TYR A 101 -7.52 -17.33 5.65
N LEU A 102 -6.37 -17.27 6.30
CA LEU A 102 -5.58 -16.04 6.40
C LEU A 102 -4.61 -15.93 5.22
N VAL A 103 -4.48 -14.75 4.66
CA VAL A 103 -3.34 -14.38 3.83
C VAL A 103 -2.59 -13.30 4.58
N ASN A 104 -1.39 -13.66 5.05
CA ASN A 104 -0.53 -12.80 5.85
C ASN A 104 -1.30 -12.14 7.02
N GLU A 105 -1.92 -12.98 7.85
CA GLU A 105 -2.67 -12.60 9.06
C GLU A 105 -3.99 -11.86 8.83
N VAL A 106 -4.34 -11.54 7.59
CA VAL A 106 -5.66 -10.99 7.23
C VAL A 106 -6.56 -12.12 6.74
N SER A 107 -7.76 -12.24 7.31
CA SER A 107 -8.74 -13.22 6.85
C SER A 107 -9.22 -12.87 5.45
N TRP A 108 -9.17 -13.83 4.51
CA TRP A 108 -9.65 -13.67 3.12
C TRP A 108 -10.85 -14.57 2.82
N LEU A 109 -11.10 -15.57 3.68
CA LEU A 109 -12.28 -16.43 3.60
C LEU A 109 -12.64 -16.90 5.01
N TYR A 110 -13.85 -16.58 5.46
CA TYR A 110 -14.33 -16.99 6.78
C TYR A 110 -15.85 -17.20 6.80
N TYR A 111 -16.33 -17.79 7.89
CA TYR A 111 -17.74 -17.97 8.17
C TYR A 111 -18.17 -17.10 9.35
N ASP A 112 -19.11 -16.19 9.14
CA ASP A 112 -19.70 -15.40 10.23
C ASP A 112 -20.85 -16.18 10.86
N THR A 113 -20.63 -16.70 12.06
CA THR A 113 -21.67 -17.42 12.82
C THR A 113 -22.85 -16.54 13.25
N THR A 114 -22.68 -15.20 13.25
CA THR A 114 -23.72 -14.24 13.63
C THR A 114 -24.73 -14.05 12.49
N THR A 115 -24.24 -13.85 11.26
CA THR A 115 -25.09 -13.70 10.07
C THR A 115 -25.41 -15.04 9.41
N ALA A 116 -24.68 -16.09 9.78
CA ALA A 116 -24.70 -17.41 9.14
C ALA A 116 -24.31 -17.37 7.66
N SER A 117 -23.38 -16.48 7.29
CA SER A 117 -22.94 -16.24 5.91
C SER A 117 -21.45 -16.52 5.75
N TYR A 118 -21.04 -16.89 4.54
CA TYR A 118 -19.63 -16.91 4.17
C TYR A 118 -19.21 -15.55 3.63
N TYR A 119 -17.95 -15.21 3.80
CA TYR A 119 -17.35 -14.03 3.19
C TYR A 119 -16.04 -14.42 2.51
N GLY A 120 -15.78 -13.84 1.34
CA GLY A 120 -14.59 -14.14 0.55
C GLY A 120 -14.03 -12.93 -0.18
N GLY A 121 -12.72 -12.96 -0.45
CA GLY A 121 -11.98 -11.90 -1.14
C GLY A 121 -11.07 -11.11 -0.21
N TRP A 122 -10.34 -10.14 -0.78
CA TRP A 122 -9.53 -9.23 0.02
C TRP A 122 -10.40 -8.33 0.91
N LEU A 123 -10.02 -8.22 2.19
CA LEU A 123 -10.79 -7.51 3.24
C LEU A 123 -12.26 -7.98 3.32
N PRO A 124 -12.49 -9.31 3.31
CA PRO A 124 -13.69 -10.06 2.93
C PRO A 124 -15.00 -9.26 3.01
N VAL A 125 -15.17 -8.34 2.06
CA VAL A 125 -16.31 -7.43 1.99
C VAL A 125 -17.49 -8.06 1.25
N THR A 126 -17.26 -9.21 0.60
CA THR A 126 -18.25 -9.84 -0.26
C THR A 126 -18.90 -11.02 0.46
N GLU A 127 -20.11 -10.77 0.97
CA GLU A 127 -20.98 -11.80 1.52
C GLU A 127 -21.39 -12.80 0.43
N ALA A 128 -21.43 -14.08 0.78
CA ALA A 128 -21.85 -15.19 -0.05
C ALA A 128 -22.74 -16.15 0.73
N ASP A 129 -23.73 -16.72 0.04
CA ASP A 129 -24.65 -17.69 0.62
C ASP A 129 -24.03 -19.08 0.77
N THR A 130 -22.96 -19.37 0.01
CA THR A 130 -22.28 -20.68 0.05
C THR A 130 -20.76 -20.52 0.14
N TYR A 131 -20.12 -21.57 0.63
CA TYR A 131 -18.68 -21.67 0.69
C TYR A 131 -18.04 -21.54 -0.70
N GLU A 132 -18.56 -22.24 -1.69
CA GLU A 132 -18.00 -22.27 -3.05
C GLU A 132 -17.98 -20.89 -3.67
N GLN A 133 -19.05 -20.12 -3.47
CA GLN A 133 -19.12 -18.74 -3.93
C GLN A 133 -18.12 -17.83 -3.20
N ALA A 134 -17.99 -17.97 -1.88
CA ALA A 134 -16.97 -17.22 -1.13
C ALA A 134 -15.55 -17.59 -1.56
N ALA A 135 -15.25 -18.87 -1.76
CA ALA A 135 -13.94 -19.34 -2.22
C ALA A 135 -13.63 -18.83 -3.65
N GLN A 136 -14.64 -18.74 -4.52
CA GLN A 136 -14.52 -18.12 -5.83
C GLN A 136 -14.21 -16.61 -5.73
N TYR A 137 -14.79 -15.90 -4.75
CA TYR A 137 -14.45 -14.50 -4.50
C TYR A 137 -13.01 -14.28 -4.06
N VAL A 138 -12.36 -15.26 -3.40
CA VAL A 138 -10.93 -15.16 -3.05
C VAL A 138 -10.05 -14.93 -4.29
N VAL A 139 -10.41 -15.56 -5.42
CA VAL A 139 -9.66 -15.46 -6.68
C VAL A 139 -10.22 -14.39 -7.63
N SER A 140 -11.53 -14.14 -7.64
CA SER A 140 -12.13 -13.13 -8.52
C SER A 140 -12.09 -11.71 -7.96
N SER A 141 -11.88 -11.55 -6.66
CA SER A 141 -11.81 -10.26 -5.95
C SER A 141 -10.43 -10.08 -5.31
N MET A 142 -9.40 -10.49 -6.05
CA MET A 142 -8.02 -10.19 -5.71
C MET A 142 -7.76 -8.69 -5.75
N VAL A 143 -6.81 -8.24 -4.93
CA VAL A 143 -6.40 -6.83 -4.93
C VAL A 143 -5.89 -6.47 -6.32
N PRO A 144 -6.34 -5.33 -6.88
CA PRO A 144 -5.69 -4.72 -8.03
C PRO A 144 -4.16 -4.72 -7.86
N GLY A 145 -3.44 -4.89 -8.96
CA GLY A 145 -1.99 -4.85 -8.96
C GLY A 145 -1.27 -6.16 -8.68
N LEU A 146 -2.00 -7.17 -8.20
CA LEU A 146 -1.44 -8.49 -7.95
C LEU A 146 -1.28 -9.29 -9.23
N GLU A 147 -0.16 -10.01 -9.32
CA GLU A 147 0.05 -11.01 -10.36
C GLU A 147 -0.63 -12.32 -9.97
N VAL A 148 -1.48 -12.81 -10.89
CA VAL A 148 -2.08 -14.14 -10.84
C VAL A 148 -1.58 -14.95 -12.01
N ARG A 149 -1.14 -16.19 -11.77
CA ARG A 149 -0.44 -17.01 -12.75
C ARG A 149 -1.17 -18.31 -12.99
N PHE A 150 -1.26 -18.72 -14.24
CA PHE A 150 -1.91 -19.95 -14.69
C PHE A 150 -0.86 -20.97 -15.08
N TRP A 151 -0.90 -22.14 -14.46
CA TRP A 151 0.11 -23.19 -14.63
C TRP A 151 -0.51 -24.46 -15.20
N ASP A 152 0.17 -25.01 -16.21
CA ASP A 152 -0.01 -26.38 -16.69
C ASP A 152 1.01 -27.28 -15.99
N THR A 153 0.53 -28.14 -15.11
CA THR A 153 1.36 -29.04 -14.29
C THR A 153 1.41 -30.45 -14.85
N ASN A 154 0.52 -30.79 -15.79
CA ASN A 154 0.34 -32.14 -16.32
C ASN A 154 0.77 -32.29 -17.81
N GLY A 155 0.96 -31.17 -18.52
CA GLY A 155 1.41 -31.07 -19.90
C GLY A 155 0.30 -31.13 -20.96
N ASP A 156 -0.97 -30.92 -20.61
CA ASP A 156 -2.11 -30.96 -21.54
C ASP A 156 -2.40 -29.61 -22.23
N GLY A 157 -1.70 -28.55 -21.84
CA GLY A 157 -1.86 -27.20 -22.37
C GLY A 157 -2.96 -26.38 -21.71
N TYR A 158 -3.56 -26.86 -20.61
CA TYR A 158 -4.58 -26.17 -19.83
C TYR A 158 -4.13 -25.89 -18.40
N THR A 159 -4.84 -24.99 -17.74
CA THR A 159 -4.55 -24.58 -16.37
C THR A 159 -5.00 -25.66 -15.40
N ASP A 160 -4.03 -26.25 -14.69
CA ASP A 160 -4.26 -27.17 -13.57
C ASP A 160 -4.21 -26.45 -12.22
N LEU A 161 -3.40 -25.39 -12.14
CA LEU A 161 -3.07 -24.70 -10.91
C LEU A 161 -3.05 -23.19 -11.16
N ILE A 162 -3.60 -22.45 -10.22
CA ILE A 162 -3.50 -20.99 -10.19
C ILE A 162 -2.73 -20.60 -8.94
N ASP A 163 -1.78 -19.69 -9.07
CA ASP A 163 -1.16 -19.09 -7.89
C ASP A 163 -1.04 -17.57 -7.99
N ALA A 164 -0.93 -16.94 -6.83
CA ALA A 164 -0.74 -15.50 -6.71
C ALA A 164 0.13 -15.15 -5.50
N ASP A 165 0.85 -14.04 -5.61
CA ASP A 165 1.65 -13.51 -4.51
C ASP A 165 0.95 -12.29 -3.90
N PHE A 166 0.50 -12.36 -2.64
CA PHE A 166 0.06 -11.17 -1.91
C PHE A 166 1.21 -10.61 -1.07
N LYS A 167 1.73 -9.46 -1.47
CA LYS A 167 2.88 -8.80 -0.85
C LYS A 167 2.46 -7.41 -0.36
N ALA A 168 3.00 -7.00 0.78
CA ALA A 168 2.81 -5.64 1.31
C ALA A 168 4.11 -4.84 1.24
N GLY A 169 3.99 -3.53 0.99
CA GLY A 169 5.13 -2.61 0.99
C GLY A 169 5.53 -2.15 2.39
N VAL A 170 6.82 -2.02 2.63
CA VAL A 170 7.38 -1.36 3.83
C VAL A 170 8.56 -0.48 3.43
N THR A 171 8.64 0.72 4.01
CA THR A 171 9.83 1.57 3.90
C THR A 171 11.02 0.93 4.61
N VAL A 172 12.25 1.17 4.17
CA VAL A 172 13.45 0.56 4.77
C VAL A 172 14.42 1.65 5.20
N GLU A 173 14.44 1.99 6.49
CA GLU A 173 15.45 2.91 7.03
C GLU A 173 16.74 2.16 7.38
N THR A 174 16.64 0.97 7.97
CA THR A 174 17.82 0.18 8.35
C THR A 174 17.59 -1.31 8.13
N VAL A 175 18.62 -1.98 7.60
CA VAL A 175 18.74 -3.43 7.56
C VAL A 175 19.86 -3.85 8.51
N THR A 176 19.59 -4.80 9.40
CA THR A 176 20.59 -5.35 10.33
C THR A 176 20.78 -6.84 10.08
N GLU A 177 22.01 -7.24 9.74
CA GLU A 177 22.42 -8.65 9.79
C GLU A 177 22.72 -9.03 11.25
N ASN A 178 21.97 -10.00 11.76
CA ASN A 178 22.08 -10.46 13.13
C ASN A 178 23.18 -11.52 13.27
N ALA A 179 23.72 -11.68 14.48
CA ALA A 179 24.82 -12.62 14.73
C ALA A 179 24.51 -14.10 14.42
N ASN A 180 23.23 -14.46 14.33
CA ASN A 180 22.73 -15.79 13.95
C ASN A 180 22.49 -15.95 12.44
N GLY A 181 22.82 -14.94 11.62
CA GLY A 181 22.62 -14.94 10.17
C GLY A 181 21.19 -14.62 9.70
N THR A 182 20.30 -14.15 10.58
CA THR A 182 19.00 -13.60 10.16
C THR A 182 19.10 -12.10 9.90
N TYR A 183 18.10 -11.53 9.23
CA TYR A 183 18.02 -10.09 8.96
C TYR A 183 16.85 -9.48 9.72
N THR A 184 17.00 -8.25 10.19
CA THR A 184 15.89 -7.45 10.73
C THR A 184 15.82 -6.13 9.98
N VAL A 185 14.59 -5.67 9.73
CA VAL A 185 14.32 -4.41 9.05
C VAL A 185 13.65 -3.45 10.01
N TYR A 186 14.14 -2.21 9.98
CA TYR A 186 13.52 -1.09 10.64
C TYR A 186 12.98 -0.13 9.58
N ARG A 187 11.68 0.18 9.65
CA ARG A 187 11.00 0.98 8.63
C ARG A 187 11.22 2.49 8.76
N GLY A 188 11.87 2.90 9.85
CA GLY A 188 12.10 4.29 10.18
C GLY A 188 11.07 4.86 11.15
N ASN A 189 11.45 5.94 11.82
CA ASN A 189 10.54 6.69 12.67
C ASN A 189 9.90 7.81 11.86
N ILE A 190 8.58 7.92 11.91
CA ILE A 190 7.90 9.18 11.56
C ILE A 190 7.70 10.03 12.81
N ASP A 191 7.36 11.29 12.61
CA ASP A 191 6.99 12.17 13.71
C ASP A 191 5.72 11.66 14.40
N VAL A 192 5.92 10.91 15.48
CA VAL A 192 4.88 10.22 16.24
C VAL A 192 3.80 11.15 16.78
N ALA A 193 4.06 12.46 16.85
CA ALA A 193 3.07 13.45 17.31
C ALA A 193 1.92 13.64 16.30
N ASN A 194 2.17 13.39 15.01
CA ASN A 194 1.18 13.52 13.93
C ASN A 194 0.76 12.17 13.33
N LYS A 195 1.33 11.06 13.82
CA LYS A 195 0.92 9.72 13.40
C LYS A 195 -0.53 9.46 13.82
N THR A 196 -1.38 9.10 12.87
CA THR A 196 -2.76 8.72 13.18
C THR A 196 -2.86 7.26 13.61
N ALA A 197 -4.02 6.84 14.13
CA ALA A 197 -4.22 5.47 14.59
C ALA A 197 -4.33 4.47 13.43
N GLU A 198 -4.44 4.96 12.20
CA GLU A 198 -4.67 4.18 10.99
C GLU A 198 -3.40 4.02 10.14
N GLU A 199 -2.35 4.80 10.40
CA GLU A 199 -1.07 4.71 9.67
C GLU A 199 -0.22 3.51 10.13
N GLY A 200 0.05 2.57 9.22
CA GLY A 200 0.98 1.46 9.44
C GLY A 200 0.42 0.28 10.25
N ASN A 201 -0.89 0.24 10.51
CA ASN A 201 -1.50 -0.72 11.44
C ASN A 201 -2.27 -1.87 10.78
N THR A 202 -2.56 -1.83 9.48
CA THR A 202 -3.10 -3.03 8.80
C THR A 202 -1.92 -3.89 8.40
N PHE A 203 -1.95 -5.19 8.74
CA PHE A 203 -0.97 -6.20 8.30
C PHE A 203 0.41 -6.12 8.98
N ASP A 204 0.43 -5.75 10.25
CA ASP A 204 1.63 -5.87 11.09
C ASP A 204 2.85 -5.06 10.57
N GLY A 205 2.61 -3.90 9.95
CA GLY A 205 3.65 -2.90 9.71
C GLY A 205 4.41 -2.51 11.00
N THR A 206 3.77 -2.75 12.15
CA THR A 206 4.33 -2.72 13.51
C THR A 206 5.51 -3.66 13.74
N LEU A 207 5.65 -4.77 13.00
CA LEU A 207 6.84 -5.64 13.06
C LEU A 207 8.14 -4.89 12.80
N PHE A 208 8.06 -3.83 12.01
CA PHE A 208 9.20 -3.07 11.54
C PHE A 208 9.35 -1.73 12.26
N GLU A 209 8.49 -1.40 13.22
CA GLU A 209 8.53 -0.15 13.99
C GLU A 209 9.52 -0.18 15.16
N ILE A 210 10.02 -1.36 15.53
CA ILE A 210 10.97 -1.53 16.63
C ILE A 210 12.37 -1.89 16.11
N THR A 211 13.39 -1.24 16.66
CA THR A 211 14.78 -1.60 16.39
C THR A 211 15.04 -3.03 16.89
N GLY A 212 15.47 -3.91 15.98
CA GLY A 212 15.64 -5.34 16.26
C GLY A 212 14.35 -6.16 16.16
N GLY A 213 13.39 -5.70 15.34
CA GLY A 213 12.08 -6.34 15.06
C GLY A 213 12.14 -7.79 14.56
N GLN A 214 11.14 -8.22 13.80
CA GLN A 214 10.98 -9.64 13.47
C GLN A 214 12.18 -10.20 12.67
N PRO A 215 12.92 -11.22 13.17
CA PRO A 215 14.03 -11.80 12.43
C PRO A 215 13.56 -12.60 11.21
N ILE A 216 14.14 -12.30 10.05
CA ILE A 216 13.87 -12.94 8.76
C ILE A 216 15.04 -13.88 8.42
N PRO A 217 14.81 -15.17 8.13
CA PRO A 217 15.86 -16.07 7.70
C PRO A 217 16.58 -15.58 6.43
N ALA A 218 17.91 -15.76 6.35
CA ALA A 218 18.68 -15.36 5.15
C ALA A 218 18.16 -15.96 3.84
N ALA A 219 17.61 -17.17 3.87
CA ALA A 219 17.03 -17.82 2.68
C ALA A 219 15.75 -17.14 2.18
N ASN A 220 15.12 -16.33 3.02
CA ASN A 220 13.87 -15.62 2.76
C ASN A 220 14.08 -14.10 2.63
N PHE A 221 15.31 -13.61 2.63
CA PHE A 221 15.64 -12.19 2.64
C PHE A 221 16.49 -11.82 1.43
N ASP A 222 16.04 -10.81 0.68
CA ASP A 222 16.81 -10.21 -0.40
C ASP A 222 17.89 -9.27 0.15
N THR A 223 19.15 -9.71 0.08
CA THR A 223 20.30 -8.94 0.58
C THR A 223 20.63 -7.69 -0.25
N THR A 224 19.90 -7.44 -1.35
CA THR A 224 20.03 -6.20 -2.12
C THR A 224 19.20 -5.04 -1.53
N ILE A 225 18.34 -5.32 -0.55
CA ILE A 225 17.59 -4.30 0.18
C ILE A 225 18.56 -3.39 0.96
N THR A 226 18.41 -2.09 0.80
CA THR A 226 19.21 -1.04 1.43
C THR A 226 18.35 0.08 2.01
N SER A 227 18.97 0.97 2.79
CA SER A 227 18.29 2.16 3.32
C SER A 227 17.77 3.04 2.17
N GLY A 228 16.55 3.56 2.30
CA GLY A 228 15.86 4.36 1.28
C GLY A 228 14.97 3.54 0.34
N ASP A 229 15.09 2.20 0.37
CA ASP A 229 14.26 1.33 -0.45
C ASP A 229 12.82 1.22 0.09
N VAL A 230 11.90 0.83 -0.81
CA VAL A 230 10.68 0.13 -0.43
C VAL A 230 10.91 -1.37 -0.62
N ALA A 231 10.66 -2.15 0.42
CA ALA A 231 10.69 -3.60 0.38
C ALA A 231 9.27 -4.18 0.38
N LEU A 232 9.14 -5.40 -0.11
CA LEU A 232 7.93 -6.20 -0.11
C LEU A 232 8.07 -7.31 0.91
N PHE A 233 7.07 -7.51 1.77
CA PHE A 233 7.06 -8.61 2.73
C PHE A 233 5.77 -9.43 2.65
N TRP A 234 5.90 -10.71 2.95
CA TRP A 234 4.78 -11.66 2.96
C TRP A 234 5.16 -12.92 3.75
N TYR A 235 4.16 -13.67 4.18
CA TYR A 235 4.32 -15.00 4.75
C TYR A 235 4.11 -16.07 3.69
N SER A 236 4.94 -17.10 3.71
CA SER A 236 4.80 -18.33 2.94
C SER A 236 5.04 -19.54 3.85
N PRO A 237 4.97 -20.80 3.37
CA PRO A 237 5.32 -21.98 4.16
C PRO A 237 6.75 -21.96 4.73
N SER A 238 7.66 -21.15 4.16
CA SER A 238 9.02 -20.96 4.69
C SER A 238 9.11 -19.92 5.82
N GLY A 239 8.01 -19.27 6.18
CA GLY A 239 7.92 -18.20 7.17
C GLY A 239 7.80 -16.81 6.54
N LEU A 240 8.25 -15.77 7.26
CA LEU A 240 8.31 -14.40 6.75
C LEU A 240 9.37 -14.30 5.65
N ASN A 241 9.00 -13.68 4.54
CA ASN A 241 9.83 -13.41 3.38
C ASN A 241 9.87 -11.90 3.10
N MET A 242 10.99 -11.44 2.55
CA MET A 242 11.15 -10.06 2.15
C MET A 242 12.02 -9.93 0.89
N ALA A 243 11.56 -9.15 -0.07
CA ALA A 243 12.24 -8.85 -1.32
C ALA A 243 12.28 -7.34 -1.59
N ARG A 244 13.27 -6.87 -2.32
CA ARG A 244 13.31 -5.47 -2.76
C ARG A 244 12.18 -5.24 -3.78
N ALA A 245 11.44 -4.14 -3.67
CA ALA A 245 10.55 -3.71 -4.75
C ALA A 245 11.39 -3.24 -5.95
N GLU A 246 10.82 -3.26 -7.15
CA GLU A 246 11.51 -2.83 -8.37
C GLU A 246 11.55 -1.30 -8.44
N PRO A 247 12.75 -0.66 -8.46
CA PRO A 247 12.86 0.79 -8.52
C PRO A 247 12.77 1.30 -9.96
N ILE A 248 11.91 2.30 -10.17
CA ILE A 248 11.87 3.16 -11.35
C ILE A 248 12.26 4.57 -10.91
N THR A 249 13.51 4.95 -11.20
CA THR A 249 14.04 6.26 -10.84
C THR A 249 14.07 7.19 -12.04
N GLY A 250 13.57 8.40 -11.87
CA GLY A 250 13.58 9.43 -12.90
C GLY A 250 12.83 10.69 -12.47
N ILE A 251 12.77 11.68 -13.35
CA ILE A 251 12.09 12.95 -13.10
C ILE A 251 10.59 12.69 -12.97
N PHE A 252 10.00 13.16 -11.87
CA PHE A 252 8.54 13.13 -11.71
C PHE A 252 7.88 14.21 -12.56
N ILE A 253 7.20 13.79 -13.64
CA ILE A 253 6.57 14.71 -14.60
C ILE A 253 5.19 15.12 -14.14
N ASP A 254 4.33 14.14 -13.81
CA ASP A 254 2.96 14.35 -13.32
C ASP A 254 2.40 13.03 -12.76
N GLY A 255 1.28 13.10 -12.07
CA GLY A 255 0.52 11.94 -11.61
C GLY A 255 -0.88 12.33 -11.16
N ALA A 256 -1.72 11.31 -11.00
CA ALA A 256 -3.03 11.45 -10.41
C ALA A 256 -3.31 10.23 -9.53
N ASP A 257 -3.71 10.51 -8.28
CA ASP A 257 -4.14 9.47 -7.35
C ASP A 257 -5.20 8.56 -7.98
N HIS A 258 -5.07 7.26 -7.72
CA HIS A 258 -5.94 6.22 -8.27
C HIS A 258 -6.03 6.19 -9.80
N THR A 259 -5.02 6.74 -10.50
CA THR A 259 -5.01 6.73 -11.97
C THR A 259 -3.65 6.35 -12.54
N TYR A 260 -2.61 7.18 -12.36
CA TYR A 260 -1.30 6.96 -13.00
C TYR A 260 -0.18 7.81 -12.40
N TYR A 261 1.06 7.41 -12.69
CA TYR A 261 2.30 8.12 -12.36
C TYR A 261 3.22 8.20 -13.57
N ASN A 262 3.76 9.38 -13.87
CA ASN A 262 4.64 9.62 -15.01
C ASN A 262 6.08 9.92 -14.57
N ILE A 263 6.98 8.98 -14.83
CA ILE A 263 8.41 9.06 -14.52
C ILE A 263 9.19 9.09 -15.84
N ASP A 264 9.96 10.15 -16.08
CA ASP A 264 10.75 10.33 -17.31
C ASP A 264 9.94 10.20 -18.63
N GLY A 265 8.65 10.54 -18.60
CA GLY A 265 7.77 10.42 -19.76
C GLY A 265 7.14 9.03 -19.94
N VAL A 266 7.45 8.08 -19.06
CA VAL A 266 6.83 6.74 -19.01
C VAL A 266 5.68 6.75 -18.01
N VAL A 267 4.50 6.33 -18.46
CA VAL A 267 3.29 6.27 -17.63
C VAL A 267 3.14 4.87 -17.04
N TYR A 268 2.97 4.82 -15.72
CA TYR A 268 2.68 3.64 -14.92
C TYR A 268 1.26 3.79 -14.37
N GLU A 269 0.39 2.83 -14.66
CA GLU A 269 -0.97 2.83 -14.13
C GLU A 269 -0.97 2.48 -12.64
N ASP A 270 -1.87 3.11 -11.89
CA ASP A 270 -2.03 2.81 -10.47
C ASP A 270 -2.85 1.54 -10.24
N ALA A 271 -2.51 0.78 -9.21
CA ALA A 271 -3.35 -0.30 -8.70
C ALA A 271 -4.10 0.22 -7.49
N GLU A 272 -5.33 0.66 -7.71
CA GLU A 272 -6.18 1.16 -6.63
C GLU A 272 -6.15 0.18 -5.44
N ARG A 273 -5.87 0.71 -4.24
CA ARG A 273 -5.96 -0.02 -2.95
C ARG A 273 -4.85 -1.03 -2.66
N PHE A 274 -3.84 -1.18 -3.51
CA PHE A 274 -2.73 -2.11 -3.28
C PHE A 274 -1.75 -1.64 -2.18
N SER A 275 -1.47 -0.33 -2.11
CA SER A 275 -0.40 0.25 -1.29
C SER A 275 -0.82 0.82 0.07
N ARG A 276 -2.11 0.78 0.42
CA ARG A 276 -2.65 1.70 1.42
C ARG A 276 -2.04 1.54 2.82
N ASP A 277 -2.08 0.40 3.46
CA ASP A 277 -2.02 0.48 4.92
C ASP A 277 -0.64 0.22 5.56
N ASN A 278 0.32 -0.29 4.80
CA ASN A 278 1.64 -0.65 5.34
C ASN A 278 2.71 0.40 5.12
N LEU A 279 2.58 1.31 4.15
CA LEU A 279 3.53 2.41 3.97
C LEU A 279 3.20 3.61 4.85
N LEU A 280 4.21 4.43 5.11
CA LEU A 280 3.98 5.77 5.63
C LEU A 280 3.12 6.53 4.61
N ILE A 281 2.12 7.28 5.06
CA ILE A 281 1.16 7.91 4.15
C ILE A 281 1.86 8.79 3.11
N SER A 282 2.92 9.49 3.52
CA SER A 282 3.75 10.36 2.68
C SER A 282 4.44 9.63 1.54
N ASN A 283 4.57 8.31 1.59
CA ASN A 283 5.25 7.49 0.59
C ASN A 283 4.28 6.58 -0.18
N ARG A 284 2.98 6.72 0.06
CA ARG A 284 1.97 6.15 -0.83
C ARG A 284 1.97 6.94 -2.14
N PRO A 285 1.85 6.29 -3.31
CA PRO A 285 2.01 6.98 -4.59
C PRO A 285 1.05 8.17 -4.80
N GLY A 286 -0.21 8.05 -4.35
CA GLY A 286 -1.22 9.12 -4.42
C GLY A 286 -0.88 10.33 -3.56
N GLU A 287 -0.72 10.12 -2.25
CA GLU A 287 -0.43 11.19 -1.30
C GLU A 287 0.95 11.84 -1.54
N PHE A 288 1.96 11.06 -1.96
CA PHE A 288 3.23 11.60 -2.43
C PHE A 288 3.03 12.52 -3.64
N THR A 289 2.26 12.06 -4.63
CA THR A 289 1.94 12.83 -5.86
C THR A 289 1.27 14.17 -5.54
N ASP A 290 0.28 14.17 -4.66
CA ASP A 290 -0.47 15.38 -4.32
C ASP A 290 0.42 16.43 -3.64
N ALA A 291 1.26 16.01 -2.69
CA ALA A 291 2.17 16.93 -2.03
C ALA A 291 3.22 17.51 -3.00
N GLN A 292 3.78 16.67 -3.89
CA GLN A 292 4.72 17.13 -4.92
C GLN A 292 4.07 18.15 -5.87
N LYS A 293 2.83 17.91 -6.28
CA LYS A 293 2.08 18.83 -7.16
C LYS A 293 1.73 20.14 -6.45
N TYR A 294 1.32 20.08 -5.19
CA TYR A 294 1.02 21.26 -4.39
C TYR A 294 2.21 22.23 -4.33
N PHE A 295 3.40 21.68 -4.07
CA PHE A 295 4.64 22.48 -4.00
C PHE A 295 5.31 22.73 -5.35
N GLN A 296 4.67 22.37 -6.48
CA GLN A 296 5.19 22.55 -7.84
C GLN A 296 6.58 21.92 -8.02
N LEU A 297 6.75 20.73 -7.45
CA LEU A 297 7.98 19.95 -7.48
C LEU A 297 8.02 18.96 -8.67
N THR A 298 6.99 19.01 -9.52
CA THR A 298 6.88 18.25 -10.76
C THR A 298 7.50 19.01 -11.94
N ASN A 299 7.63 18.35 -13.10
CA ASN A 299 7.92 18.93 -14.43
C ASN A 299 9.41 19.01 -14.88
N ASP A 300 9.62 18.91 -16.20
CA ASP A 300 10.87 18.60 -16.92
C ASP A 300 11.95 19.71 -16.93
N THR A 301 11.68 20.97 -16.53
CA THR A 301 12.63 22.06 -16.91
C THR A 301 12.99 23.15 -15.91
N ALA A 302 12.77 22.98 -14.59
CA ALA A 302 13.49 23.80 -13.58
C ALA A 302 13.45 23.27 -12.15
N ALA A 303 12.46 22.42 -11.81
CA ALA A 303 12.19 22.00 -10.43
C ALA A 303 12.05 20.50 -10.22
N GLY A 304 11.75 19.72 -11.28
CA GLY A 304 11.67 18.26 -11.22
C GLY A 304 13.01 17.68 -10.81
N LEU A 305 13.01 17.01 -9.67
CA LEU A 305 14.11 16.18 -9.23
C LEU A 305 13.68 14.72 -9.38
N ASP A 306 14.66 13.83 -9.40
CA ASP A 306 14.39 12.41 -9.49
C ASP A 306 13.62 11.95 -8.25
N VAL A 307 12.64 11.10 -8.49
CA VAL A 307 11.95 10.31 -7.47
C VAL A 307 12.15 8.84 -7.82
N THR A 308 11.89 7.94 -6.88
CA THR A 308 11.80 6.51 -7.18
C THR A 308 10.36 6.05 -6.98
N LEU A 309 9.74 5.58 -8.06
CA LEU A 309 8.51 4.80 -8.04
C LEU A 309 8.88 3.33 -7.83
N TRP A 310 8.29 2.71 -6.83
CA TRP A 310 8.55 1.32 -6.46
C TRP A 310 7.42 0.44 -6.98
N LEU A 311 7.77 -0.59 -7.75
CA LEU A 311 6.81 -1.53 -8.34
C LEU A 311 6.92 -2.91 -7.70
N VAL A 312 5.81 -3.66 -7.68
CA VAL A 312 5.85 -5.09 -7.39
C VAL A 312 6.48 -5.83 -8.58
N PRO A 313 7.53 -6.64 -8.37
CA PRO A 313 8.07 -7.46 -9.44
C PRO A 313 7.03 -8.48 -9.93
N VAL A 314 6.92 -8.62 -11.24
CA VAL A 314 6.05 -9.59 -11.91
C VAL A 314 6.86 -10.60 -12.73
N THR A 315 6.31 -11.79 -12.93
CA THR A 315 6.95 -12.89 -13.64
C THR A 315 7.11 -12.57 -15.13
N ASN A 316 6.12 -11.90 -15.72
CA ASN A 316 6.22 -11.42 -17.09
C ASN A 316 6.85 -10.03 -17.17
N THR A 317 8.16 -9.98 -17.45
CA THR A 317 8.94 -8.73 -17.50
C THR A 317 8.59 -7.79 -18.65
N THR A 318 7.62 -8.13 -19.52
CA THR A 318 7.07 -7.18 -20.50
C THR A 318 5.95 -6.32 -19.91
N ASN A 319 5.43 -6.70 -18.74
CA ASN A 319 4.45 -5.94 -17.98
C ASN A 319 5.15 -5.30 -16.77
N THR A 320 4.47 -4.32 -16.17
CA THR A 320 4.87 -3.71 -14.90
C THR A 320 3.88 -4.16 -13.84
N GLY A 321 4.37 -4.49 -12.65
CA GLY A 321 3.47 -4.68 -11.51
C GLY A 321 2.99 -3.35 -10.95
N ALA A 322 2.16 -3.45 -9.91
CA ALA A 322 1.59 -2.28 -9.27
C ALA A 322 2.63 -1.35 -8.64
N PRO A 323 2.43 -0.03 -8.74
CA PRO A 323 2.97 0.94 -7.81
C PRO A 323 2.67 0.55 -6.37
N ILE A 324 3.71 0.26 -5.60
CA ILE A 324 3.59 0.03 -4.16
C ILE A 324 3.94 1.28 -3.36
N GLY A 325 4.86 2.12 -3.82
CA GLY A 325 5.31 3.30 -3.08
C GLY A 325 6.09 4.30 -3.93
N MET A 326 6.28 5.51 -3.42
CA MET A 326 7.12 6.54 -4.01
C MET A 326 8.02 7.18 -2.95
N THR A 327 9.27 7.45 -3.30
CA THR A 327 10.25 8.07 -2.40
C THR A 327 11.00 9.20 -3.09
N GLY A 328 11.35 10.24 -2.31
CA GLY A 328 12.24 11.31 -2.79
C GLY A 328 13.73 10.94 -2.69
N ASP A 329 14.07 9.97 -1.86
CA ASP A 329 15.43 9.48 -1.61
C ASP A 329 16.43 10.63 -1.36
N ASP A 330 17.56 10.70 -2.08
CA ASP A 330 18.55 11.78 -1.97
C ASP A 330 17.97 13.19 -2.21
N ASN A 331 16.83 13.29 -2.90
CA ASN A 331 16.17 14.57 -3.20
C ASN A 331 15.18 15.03 -2.12
N SER A 332 14.82 14.19 -1.13
CA SER A 332 13.86 14.55 -0.07
C SER A 332 14.25 15.83 0.69
N HIS A 333 15.55 16.06 0.91
CA HIS A 333 16.04 17.29 1.53
C HIS A 333 15.73 18.54 0.68
N ALA A 334 15.94 18.46 -0.64
CA ALA A 334 15.68 19.57 -1.56
C ALA A 334 14.19 19.84 -1.70
N PHE A 335 13.37 18.78 -1.74
CA PHE A 335 11.91 18.90 -1.74
C PHE A 335 11.41 19.60 -0.47
N LEU A 336 11.81 19.13 0.71
CA LEU A 336 11.38 19.72 1.98
C LEU A 336 11.86 21.17 2.13
N THR A 337 13.07 21.50 1.68
CA THR A 337 13.58 22.89 1.67
C THR A 337 12.66 23.83 0.88
N LYS A 338 12.17 23.40 -0.29
CA LYS A 338 11.24 24.19 -1.11
C LYS A 338 9.86 24.30 -0.46
N ALA A 339 9.36 23.22 0.15
CA ALA A 339 8.10 23.22 0.87
C ALA A 339 8.13 24.21 2.06
N VAL A 340 9.20 24.18 2.87
CA VAL A 340 9.43 25.11 3.98
C VAL A 340 9.46 26.56 3.49
N ALA A 341 10.18 26.84 2.41
CA ALA A 341 10.26 28.20 1.86
C ALA A 341 8.87 28.72 1.40
N THR A 342 8.06 27.86 0.79
CA THR A 342 6.68 28.19 0.41
C THR A 342 5.82 28.49 1.64
N ALA A 343 5.87 27.63 2.65
CA ALA A 343 5.11 27.81 3.90
C ALA A 343 5.51 29.11 4.63
N GLN A 344 6.81 29.39 4.74
CA GLN A 344 7.33 30.62 5.34
C GLN A 344 6.90 31.88 4.58
N ALA A 345 6.86 31.82 3.25
CA ALA A 345 6.41 32.94 2.44
C ALA A 345 4.92 33.25 2.64
N LEU A 346 4.08 32.22 2.76
CA LEU A 346 2.65 32.39 3.07
C LEU A 346 2.46 33.01 4.46
N LEU A 347 3.16 32.48 5.46
CA LEU A 347 3.08 32.94 6.84
C LEU A 347 3.58 34.38 7.01
N ALA A 348 4.57 34.82 6.21
CA ALA A 348 5.07 36.20 6.22
C ALA A 348 4.10 37.22 5.59
N ASN A 349 3.13 36.79 4.78
CA ASN A 349 2.20 37.67 4.07
C ASN A 349 0.90 37.97 4.83
N VAL A 350 0.63 37.24 5.93
CA VAL A 350 -0.60 37.40 6.72
C VAL A 350 -0.36 38.24 7.97
N THR A 351 -1.39 38.98 8.38
CA THR A 351 -1.44 39.63 9.69
C THR A 351 -2.16 38.73 10.70
N VAL A 352 -1.70 38.66 11.94
CA VAL A 352 -2.44 37.97 12.99
C VAL A 352 -3.50 38.91 13.57
N SER A 353 -4.77 38.50 13.54
CA SER A 353 -5.89 39.24 14.13
C SER A 353 -6.94 38.30 14.73
N ALA A 354 -7.75 38.79 15.66
CA ALA A 354 -8.83 38.00 16.25
C ALA A 354 -10.06 37.89 15.33
N ASP A 355 -10.36 38.94 14.55
CA ASP A 355 -11.56 39.04 13.71
C ASP A 355 -11.38 39.87 12.42
N GLY A 356 -10.16 40.36 12.15
CA GLY A 356 -9.84 41.14 10.96
C GLY A 356 -10.40 42.57 10.96
N SER A 357 -11.03 43.02 12.04
CA SER A 357 -11.59 44.39 12.15
C SER A 357 -10.51 45.47 12.30
N ASP A 358 -9.28 45.08 12.65
CA ASP A 358 -8.10 45.92 12.76
C ASP A 358 -7.15 45.80 11.56
N VAL A 359 -7.49 44.96 10.57
CA VAL A 359 -6.68 44.72 9.38
C VAL A 359 -7.30 45.45 8.18
N PRO A 360 -6.52 46.19 7.38
CA PRO A 360 -7.02 46.83 6.16
C PRO A 360 -7.64 45.82 5.18
N SER A 361 -8.69 46.23 4.46
CA SER A 361 -9.35 45.38 3.46
C SER A 361 -8.51 44.94 2.25
N THR A 362 -7.29 45.46 2.12
CA THR A 362 -6.31 45.02 1.09
C THR A 362 -5.23 44.10 1.65
N GLN A 363 -5.32 43.70 2.92
CA GLN A 363 -4.35 42.81 3.58
C GLN A 363 -5.04 41.53 4.05
N GLU A 364 -4.27 40.46 3.97
CA GLU A 364 -4.67 39.13 4.42
C GLU A 364 -4.39 38.97 5.92
N TRP A 365 -5.23 38.19 6.60
CA TRP A 365 -5.10 37.87 8.01
C TRP A 365 -5.56 36.46 8.34
N VAL A 366 -5.07 35.96 9.48
CA VAL A 366 -5.47 34.70 10.10
C VAL A 366 -5.57 34.87 11.62
N THR A 367 -6.22 33.92 12.29
CA THR A 367 -6.23 33.87 13.76
C THR A 367 -4.86 33.46 14.32
N GLN A 368 -4.62 33.75 15.61
CA GLN A 368 -3.39 33.33 16.30
C GLN A 368 -3.21 31.81 16.28
N ASP A 369 -4.30 31.05 16.43
CA ASP A 369 -4.23 29.59 16.47
C ASP A 369 -3.79 29.02 15.11
N VAL A 370 -4.37 29.52 14.00
CA VAL A 370 -4.01 29.13 12.63
C VAL A 370 -2.55 29.49 12.31
N TYR A 371 -2.10 30.68 12.71
CA TYR A 371 -0.70 31.09 12.54
C TYR A 371 0.25 30.15 13.30
N THR A 372 -0.06 29.87 14.57
CA THR A 372 0.80 29.06 15.45
C THR A 372 0.90 27.62 14.95
N GLN A 373 -0.20 27.07 14.44
CA GLN A 373 -0.21 25.72 13.87
C GLN A 373 0.77 25.59 12.69
N LEU A 374 0.73 26.52 11.72
CA LEU A 374 1.66 26.50 10.59
C LEU A 374 3.11 26.81 11.02
N ASP A 375 3.31 27.76 11.94
CA ASP A 375 4.65 28.10 12.47
C ASP A 375 5.31 26.89 13.15
N ASP A 376 4.55 26.16 13.98
CA ASP A 376 5.03 24.94 14.64
C ASP A 376 5.37 23.85 13.61
N ALA A 377 4.59 23.70 12.54
CA ALA A 377 4.88 22.75 11.47
C ALA A 377 6.16 23.11 10.70
N ILE A 378 6.36 24.40 10.39
CA ILE A 378 7.59 24.92 9.80
C ILE A 378 8.78 24.66 10.72
N ALA A 379 8.63 24.85 12.03
CA ALA A 379 9.69 24.58 13.00
C ALA A 379 10.08 23.10 13.03
N ARG A 380 9.11 22.18 12.99
CA ARG A 380 9.36 20.73 12.91
C ARG A 380 10.08 20.33 11.61
N ALA A 381 9.64 20.87 10.47
CA ALA A 381 10.29 20.63 9.18
C ALA A 381 11.74 21.12 9.15
N ASN A 382 12.02 22.31 9.70
CA ASN A 382 13.39 22.83 9.81
C ASN A 382 14.24 21.96 10.74
N ALA A 383 13.70 21.49 11.86
CA ALA A 383 14.41 20.58 12.75
C ALA A 383 14.79 19.25 12.06
N ALA A 384 13.92 18.73 11.19
CA ALA A 384 14.22 17.56 10.37
C ALA A 384 15.32 17.83 9.34
N LEU A 385 15.33 19.01 8.68
CA LEU A 385 16.38 19.42 7.75
C LEU A 385 17.74 19.60 8.43
N ASP A 386 17.76 20.19 9.63
CA ASP A 386 19.00 20.47 10.38
C ASP A 386 19.64 19.19 10.97
N SER A 387 18.86 18.11 11.06
CA SER A 387 19.31 16.82 11.59
C SER A 387 20.00 16.00 10.51
N ALA A 388 21.32 15.80 10.66
CA ALA A 388 22.13 14.97 9.77
C ALA A 388 21.77 13.46 9.80
N THR A 389 20.89 13.04 10.71
CA THR A 389 20.43 11.65 10.85
C THR A 389 18.99 11.46 10.38
N SER A 390 18.35 12.48 9.81
CA SER A 390 17.00 12.35 9.25
C SER A 390 17.03 11.43 8.03
N SER A 391 16.15 10.42 8.02
CA SER A 391 15.95 9.57 6.86
C SER A 391 15.15 10.30 5.77
N SER A 392 15.28 9.86 4.52
CA SER A 392 14.48 10.38 3.41
C SER A 392 12.98 10.25 3.69
N PHE A 393 12.55 9.15 4.32
CA PHE A 393 11.16 8.95 4.75
C PHE A 393 10.66 10.01 5.74
N LEU A 394 11.46 10.39 6.74
CA LEU A 394 11.09 11.47 7.66
C LEU A 394 10.96 12.81 6.93
N LEU A 395 11.86 13.07 5.98
CA LEU A 395 11.84 14.32 5.20
C LEU A 395 10.62 14.38 4.27
N ASP A 396 10.30 13.27 3.58
CA ASP A 396 9.08 13.11 2.78
C ASP A 396 7.83 13.26 3.66
N TYR A 397 7.84 12.71 4.87
CA TYR A 397 6.75 12.85 5.84
C TYR A 397 6.55 14.30 6.27
N GLN A 398 7.61 15.03 6.63
CA GLN A 398 7.48 16.45 6.99
C GLN A 398 7.01 17.31 5.81
N LEU A 399 7.39 16.96 4.57
CA LEU A 399 6.86 17.61 3.38
C LEU A 399 5.35 17.39 3.25
N TYR A 400 4.90 16.15 3.46
CA TYR A 400 3.48 15.80 3.42
C TYR A 400 2.69 16.52 4.53
N ILE A 401 3.21 16.59 5.75
CA ILE A 401 2.58 17.36 6.83
C ILE A 401 2.46 18.84 6.47
N LEU A 402 3.48 19.46 5.87
CA LEU A 402 3.35 20.85 5.39
C LEU A 402 2.29 20.99 4.30
N TYR A 403 2.16 20.01 3.41
CA TYR A 403 1.07 19.98 2.43
C TYR A 403 -0.29 19.98 3.15
N GLN A 404 -0.51 19.10 4.13
CA GLN A 404 -1.75 19.03 4.89
C GLN A 404 -2.05 20.31 5.69
N GLU A 405 -1.02 20.89 6.32
CA GLU A 405 -1.15 22.14 7.08
C GLU A 405 -1.53 23.32 6.18
N LEU A 406 -1.11 23.32 4.92
CA LEU A 406 -1.42 24.41 3.99
C LEU A 406 -2.73 24.18 3.22
N ASN A 407 -2.94 22.97 2.72
CA ASN A 407 -4.04 22.60 1.83
C ASN A 407 -5.29 22.14 2.59
N GLY A 408 -5.10 21.47 3.73
CA GLY A 408 -6.14 20.74 4.44
C GLY A 408 -6.27 19.29 3.96
N SER A 409 -6.95 18.47 4.76
CA SER A 409 -7.07 17.02 4.53
C SER A 409 -8.41 16.58 3.94
N SER A 410 -9.36 17.49 3.70
CA SER A 410 -10.70 17.12 3.20
C SER A 410 -10.70 16.64 1.75
N ASP A 411 -9.78 17.17 0.95
CA ASP A 411 -9.69 16.88 -0.48
C ASP A 411 -8.68 15.75 -0.76
N ASP A 412 -7.87 15.39 0.24
CA ASP A 412 -7.01 14.19 0.25
C ASP A 412 -7.79 13.03 0.90
N ILE A 413 -8.36 12.18 0.05
CA ILE A 413 -9.17 11.04 0.48
C ILE A 413 -8.35 10.09 1.36
N GLY A 414 -7.09 9.85 1.01
CA GLY A 414 -6.17 8.99 1.75
C GLY A 414 -5.92 9.50 3.17
N ALA A 415 -5.69 10.82 3.30
CA ALA A 415 -5.54 11.48 4.59
C ALA A 415 -6.80 11.40 5.46
N ALA A 416 -7.96 11.70 4.88
CA ALA A 416 -9.23 11.66 5.60
C ALA A 416 -9.53 10.25 6.12
N PHE A 417 -9.28 9.21 5.31
CA PHE A 417 -9.40 7.82 5.75
C PHE A 417 -8.39 7.44 6.83
N ALA A 418 -7.18 7.99 6.76
CA ALA A 418 -6.19 7.82 7.79
C ALA A 418 -6.49 8.67 9.03
N GLY A 419 -7.59 9.43 9.09
CA GLY A 419 -7.97 10.20 10.29
C GLY A 419 -7.31 11.58 10.42
N PHE A 420 -6.61 12.06 9.39
CA PHE A 420 -6.10 13.43 9.34
C PHE A 420 -7.26 14.43 9.27
N ASN A 421 -7.21 15.47 10.08
CA ASN A 421 -8.26 16.50 10.15
C ASN A 421 -7.67 17.91 10.16
N TYR A 422 -7.04 18.28 9.05
CA TYR A 422 -6.44 19.59 8.84
C TYR A 422 -7.41 20.45 8.03
N THR A 423 -7.68 21.67 8.49
CA THR A 423 -8.51 22.62 7.73
C THR A 423 -7.74 23.25 6.56
N GLY A 424 -6.41 23.37 6.70
CA GLY A 424 -5.55 24.03 5.74
C GLY A 424 -5.44 25.53 5.97
N PHE A 425 -4.23 26.03 6.15
CA PHE A 425 -3.93 27.44 6.36
C PHE A 425 -4.52 28.32 5.26
N VAL A 426 -4.43 27.89 3.99
CA VAL A 426 -4.89 28.68 2.84
C VAL A 426 -6.41 28.89 2.86
N SER A 427 -7.18 27.93 3.37
CA SER A 427 -8.64 28.06 3.46
C SER A 427 -9.08 29.00 4.60
N GLU A 428 -8.21 29.22 5.58
CA GLU A 428 -8.43 30.08 6.74
C GLU A 428 -7.98 31.54 6.52
N VAL A 429 -7.23 31.82 5.44
CA VAL A 429 -6.81 33.19 5.09
C VAL A 429 -8.02 34.04 4.67
N GLN A 430 -8.15 35.21 5.29
CA GLN A 430 -9.23 36.17 5.02
C GLN A 430 -8.66 37.56 4.72
N TYR A 431 -9.45 38.41 4.04
CA TYR A 431 -9.13 39.84 3.91
C TYR A 431 -9.70 40.63 5.08
N GLY A 432 -9.00 41.69 5.49
CA GLY A 432 -9.44 42.59 6.55
C GLY A 432 -10.74 43.34 6.23
N THR A 433 -11.31 44.02 7.23
CA THR A 433 -12.56 44.78 7.08
C THR A 433 -12.47 46.23 7.57
N ALA A 434 -11.29 46.67 8.02
CA ALA A 434 -11.05 48.00 8.57
C ALA A 434 -11.22 49.14 7.56
#